data_AF-C7N6M7-F1
#
_entry.id   AF-C7N6M7-F1
#
_cell.length_a   1.000
_cell.length_b   1.000
_cell.length_c   1.000
_cell.angle_alpha   90.00
_cell.angle_beta   90.00
_cell.angle_gamma   90.00
#
_symmetry.space_group_name_H-M   'P 1'
#
loop_
_entity.id
_entity.type
_entity.pdbx_description
1 polymer ?
#
loop_
_entity_poly.entity_id
_entity_poly.type
_entity_poly.pdbx_seq_one_letter_code
_entity_poly.pdbx_strand_id
1 'polypeptide(L)'
;MAVKATNQVDIVDLTDGYSVVMSSEAVSLVGGTTYANAATATTTIYAYCGSEQVACSVDVTAVTFSGSHGGGITVTKDNNATQPTLTFAVAANKVNGNCEATIPVVITDAGVTLNKKFSFSVSKSGTNGTSVTVSSIKYAVSTTESQPADSSFTHTSVPSVAEGSWLWTLVTFSDSSKAYSKSKQGKGGTNGTSYYTHIRYSANSDGSGMVATPTASTIYIGVYSGTSSSAPTTASSYTWSKYKGDKGDAGDDAITLVIESSAGFIFKNTQAVTTLTARVFQGATELTSSQIAALGAVKWYKDGGSTAVGTGTTLQITAGTVTNHASYTANLEA
;
A
#
# COMPACT_ATOMS: atom_id res chain seq x y z
N MET A 1 0.70 44.19 11.19
CA MET A 1 1.74 43.99 10.16
C MET A 1 1.20 43.00 9.16
N ALA A 2 1.38 43.24 7.87
CA ALA A 2 0.86 42.36 6.82
C ALA A 2 1.85 41.21 6.59
N VAL A 3 1.37 39.96 6.64
CA VAL A 3 2.18 38.78 6.30
C VAL A 3 2.18 38.64 4.78
N LYS A 4 3.34 38.81 4.15
CA LYS A 4 3.51 38.74 2.68
C LYS A 4 3.73 37.31 2.17
N ALA A 5 4.35 36.47 2.99
CA ALA A 5 4.52 35.05 2.75
C ALA A 5 4.68 34.32 4.09
N THR A 6 4.23 33.07 4.15
CA THR A 6 4.33 32.23 5.33
C THR A 6 4.64 30.79 4.94
N ASN A 7 5.34 30.08 5.80
CA ASN A 7 5.45 28.63 5.73
C ASN A 7 5.63 28.07 7.14
N GLN A 8 5.31 26.80 7.32
CA GLN A 8 5.36 26.10 8.59
C GLN A 8 6.04 24.74 8.39
N VAL A 9 6.87 24.36 9.35
CA VAL A 9 7.47 23.02 9.43
C VAL A 9 7.30 22.46 10.82
N ASP A 10 7.11 21.16 10.89
CA ASP A 10 7.07 20.42 12.14
C ASP A 10 8.45 19.81 12.42
N ILE A 11 8.94 20.01 13.64
CA ILE A 11 10.13 19.34 14.15
C ILE A 11 9.72 18.32 15.19
N VAL A 12 10.23 17.10 15.07
CA VAL A 12 10.00 16.01 16.03
C VAL A 12 11.30 15.69 16.75
N ASP A 13 11.23 15.58 18.07
CA ASP A 13 12.33 15.10 18.91
C ASP A 13 12.12 13.62 19.22
N LEU A 14 13.05 12.77 18.75
CA LEU A 14 13.12 11.34 19.07
C LEU A 14 14.44 10.99 19.78
N THR A 15 15.09 11.95 20.41
CA THR A 15 16.38 11.72 21.10
C THR A 15 16.26 10.82 22.33
N ASP A 16 15.06 10.68 22.90
CA ASP A 16 14.67 9.71 23.94
C ASP A 16 13.64 8.68 23.42
N GLY A 17 13.41 8.65 22.10
CA GLY A 17 12.49 7.75 21.44
C GLY A 17 13.03 6.33 21.40
N TYR A 18 12.58 5.47 22.32
CA TYR A 18 13.03 4.09 22.39
C TYR A 18 12.19 3.13 21.55
N SER A 19 12.87 2.19 20.86
CA SER A 19 12.22 1.08 20.17
C SER A 19 12.96 -0.23 20.39
N VAL A 20 12.24 -1.36 20.34
CA VAL A 20 12.81 -2.70 20.43
C VAL A 20 12.30 -3.56 19.27
N VAL A 21 13.26 -4.13 18.54
CA VAL A 21 13.04 -5.01 17.39
C VAL A 21 13.62 -6.37 17.71
N MET A 22 12.97 -7.44 17.25
CA MET A 22 13.47 -8.80 17.36
C MET A 22 13.74 -9.36 15.96
N SER A 23 14.81 -10.16 15.80
CA SER A 23 15.16 -10.75 14.49
C SER A 23 14.08 -11.71 13.96
N SER A 24 13.28 -12.26 14.87
CA SER A 24 12.01 -12.91 14.60
C SER A 24 11.03 -12.66 15.74
N GLU A 25 9.74 -12.53 15.43
CA GLU A 25 8.66 -12.38 16.43
C GLU A 25 7.72 -13.59 16.44
N ALA A 26 8.00 -14.61 15.63
CA ALA A 26 7.18 -15.82 15.61
C ALA A 26 7.92 -17.06 15.08
N VAL A 27 7.37 -18.23 15.39
CA VAL A 27 7.75 -19.50 14.77
C VAL A 27 6.53 -20.39 14.53
N SER A 28 6.53 -21.06 13.37
CA SER A 28 5.59 -22.15 13.08
C SER A 28 6.29 -23.48 13.34
N LEU A 29 5.86 -24.17 14.39
CA LEU A 29 6.42 -25.45 14.81
C LEU A 29 5.77 -26.57 14.01
N VAL A 30 6.57 -27.45 13.42
CA VAL A 30 6.05 -28.68 12.82
C VAL A 30 5.55 -29.60 13.95
N GLY A 31 4.32 -30.09 13.84
CA GLY A 31 3.71 -30.98 14.80
C GLY A 31 3.15 -32.24 14.16
N GLY A 32 2.93 -33.25 14.99
CA GLY A 32 2.09 -34.39 14.63
C GLY A 32 0.61 -34.01 14.61
N THR A 33 -0.27 -34.98 14.84
CA THR A 33 -1.72 -34.75 14.86
C THR A 33 -2.20 -33.93 16.07
N THR A 34 -1.42 -33.91 17.16
CA THR A 34 -1.83 -33.28 18.44
C THR A 34 -0.84 -32.26 18.96
N TYR A 35 0.46 -32.57 18.97
CA TYR A 35 1.51 -31.78 19.61
C TYR A 35 2.56 -31.32 18.61
N ALA A 36 3.26 -30.23 18.94
CA ALA A 36 4.51 -29.86 18.29
C ALA A 36 5.59 -30.94 18.52
N ASN A 37 6.44 -31.13 17.52
CA ASN A 37 7.68 -31.89 17.69
C ASN A 37 8.68 -31.07 18.51
N ALA A 38 9.69 -31.73 19.06
CA ALA A 38 10.80 -31.02 19.67
C ALA A 38 11.48 -30.11 18.64
N ALA A 39 11.71 -28.86 19.01
CA ALA A 39 12.23 -27.83 18.12
C ALA A 39 12.92 -26.73 18.92
N THR A 40 13.68 -25.89 18.21
CA THR A 40 14.32 -24.71 18.78
C THR A 40 13.99 -23.51 17.89
N ALA A 41 13.70 -22.37 18.50
CA ALA A 41 13.57 -21.09 17.83
C ALA A 41 14.47 -20.06 18.52
N THR A 42 15.14 -19.21 17.75
CA THR A 42 16.00 -18.15 18.30
C THR A 42 15.54 -16.78 17.84
N THR A 43 15.79 -15.77 18.66
CA THR A 43 15.59 -14.37 18.26
C THR A 43 16.61 -13.48 18.93
N THR A 44 17.24 -12.59 18.16
CA THR A 44 18.15 -11.57 18.68
C THR A 44 17.38 -10.28 18.89
N ILE A 45 17.58 -9.66 20.06
CA ILE A 45 16.89 -8.44 20.46
C ILE A 45 17.80 -7.25 20.18
N TYR A 46 17.24 -6.26 19.50
CA TYR A 46 17.87 -4.98 19.20
C TYR A 46 17.05 -3.86 19.84
N ALA A 47 17.69 -3.00 20.62
CA ALA A 47 17.08 -1.78 21.12
C ALA A 47 17.72 -0.56 20.44
N TYR A 48 16.90 0.45 20.17
CA TYR A 48 17.33 1.70 19.56
C TYR A 48 16.81 2.90 20.37
N CYS A 49 17.63 3.93 20.46
CA CYS A 49 17.23 5.28 20.86
C CYS A 49 17.34 6.17 19.62
N GLY A 50 16.21 6.60 19.06
CA GLY A 50 16.14 7.17 17.73
C GLY A 50 16.63 6.17 16.66
N SER A 51 17.85 6.36 16.19
CA SER A 51 18.54 5.50 15.20
C SER A 51 19.84 4.88 15.74
N GLU A 52 20.24 5.21 16.97
CA GLU A 52 21.41 4.65 17.62
C GLU A 52 21.02 3.36 18.33
N GLN A 53 21.78 2.28 18.08
CA GLN A 53 21.58 1.04 18.80
C GLN A 53 22.11 1.19 20.23
N VAL A 54 21.27 0.87 21.21
CA VAL A 54 21.58 0.95 22.65
C VAL A 54 21.56 -0.44 23.28
N ALA A 55 22.25 -0.61 24.39
CA ALA A 55 22.31 -1.89 25.09
C ALA A 55 20.96 -2.25 25.71
N CYS A 56 20.52 -3.49 25.53
CA CYS A 56 19.33 -4.02 26.20
C CYS A 56 19.60 -5.34 26.90
N SER A 57 18.77 -5.65 27.89
CA SER A 57 18.84 -6.89 28.66
C SER A 57 17.46 -7.50 28.84
N VAL A 58 17.46 -8.82 29.04
CA VAL A 58 16.27 -9.60 29.37
C VAL A 58 16.58 -10.46 30.58
N ASP A 59 15.74 -10.40 31.59
CA ASP A 59 15.67 -11.42 32.62
C ASP A 59 14.76 -12.56 32.11
N VAL A 60 15.37 -13.69 31.74
CA VAL A 60 14.63 -14.84 31.20
C VAL A 60 13.67 -15.45 32.21
N THR A 61 13.88 -15.23 33.51
CA THR A 61 12.97 -15.71 34.57
C THR A 61 11.68 -14.89 34.65
N ALA A 62 11.69 -13.67 34.10
CA ALA A 62 10.53 -12.80 34.01
C ALA A 62 9.71 -13.00 32.71
N VAL A 63 10.16 -13.89 31.81
CA VAL A 63 9.39 -14.23 30.60
C VAL A 63 8.16 -15.04 31.00
N THR A 64 6.99 -14.57 30.57
CA THR A 64 5.71 -15.24 30.86
C THR A 64 5.11 -15.83 29.59
N PHE A 65 4.37 -16.92 29.74
CA PHE A 65 3.73 -17.60 28.62
C PHE A 65 2.21 -17.59 28.77
N SER A 66 1.50 -17.42 27.65
CA SER A 66 0.06 -17.57 27.55
C SER A 66 -0.32 -18.61 26.49
N GLY A 67 -1.52 -19.17 26.58
CA GLY A 67 -2.01 -20.18 25.65
C GLY A 67 -1.46 -21.60 25.89
N SER A 68 -1.51 -22.42 24.83
CA SER A 68 -1.38 -23.89 24.87
C SER A 68 0.08 -24.40 24.89
N HIS A 69 0.88 -23.94 25.86
CA HIS A 69 2.31 -24.27 25.97
C HIS A 69 2.61 -25.48 26.87
N GLY A 70 1.75 -25.80 27.84
CA GLY A 70 1.87 -26.99 28.70
C GLY A 70 3.17 -27.08 29.52
N GLY A 71 3.82 -25.94 29.82
CA GLY A 71 5.15 -25.89 30.42
C GLY A 71 6.28 -26.45 29.54
N GLY A 72 6.02 -26.61 28.24
CA GLY A 72 6.93 -27.25 27.29
C GLY A 72 7.91 -26.32 26.59
N ILE A 73 7.98 -25.04 26.98
CA ILE A 73 8.90 -24.07 26.39
C ILE A 73 9.82 -23.55 27.47
N THR A 74 11.12 -23.69 27.28
CA THR A 74 12.14 -23.07 28.13
C THR A 74 12.85 -21.97 27.36
N VAL A 75 13.28 -20.93 28.09
CA VAL A 75 13.99 -19.78 27.52
C VAL A 75 15.37 -19.69 28.12
N THR A 76 16.38 -19.62 27.26
CA THR A 76 17.75 -19.25 27.63
C THR A 76 18.18 -18.03 26.84
N LYS A 77 19.26 -17.37 27.28
CA LYS A 77 19.90 -16.29 26.54
C LYS A 77 21.39 -16.54 26.42
N ASP A 78 22.02 -15.95 25.42
CA ASP A 78 23.47 -15.89 25.32
C ASP A 78 24.08 -14.90 26.34
N ASN A 79 25.41 -14.75 26.28
CA ASN A 79 26.16 -13.84 27.14
C ASN A 79 26.30 -12.43 26.56
N ASN A 80 25.55 -12.09 25.49
CA ASN A 80 25.66 -10.77 24.87
C ASN A 80 24.89 -9.73 25.70
N ALA A 81 25.62 -8.81 26.31
CA ALA A 81 25.05 -7.77 27.19
C ALA A 81 24.39 -6.60 26.45
N THR A 82 24.50 -6.54 25.11
CA THR A 82 24.02 -5.40 24.29
C THR A 82 22.86 -5.78 23.39
N GLN A 83 22.90 -6.99 22.82
CA GLN A 83 21.89 -7.54 21.92
C GLN A 83 21.70 -9.04 22.22
N PRO A 84 21.03 -9.38 23.34
CA PRO A 84 20.90 -10.76 23.77
C PRO A 84 20.13 -11.58 22.72
N THR A 85 20.64 -12.78 22.45
CA THR A 85 19.92 -13.78 21.65
C THR A 85 19.19 -14.71 22.58
N LEU A 86 17.85 -14.72 22.50
CA LEU A 86 17.01 -15.67 23.21
C LEU A 86 16.90 -16.97 22.40
N THR A 87 16.95 -18.09 23.11
CA THR A 87 16.70 -19.42 22.58
C THR A 87 15.49 -20.02 23.28
N PHE A 88 14.43 -20.28 22.52
CA PHE A 88 13.24 -21.00 22.94
C PHE A 88 13.41 -22.47 22.59
N ALA A 89 13.57 -23.33 23.59
CA ALA A 89 13.57 -24.78 23.39
C ALA A 89 12.19 -25.35 23.66
N VAL A 90 11.61 -26.01 22.65
CA VAL A 90 10.30 -26.64 22.69
C VAL A 90 10.46 -28.13 22.95
N ALA A 91 9.88 -28.61 24.03
CA ALA A 91 9.80 -30.03 24.37
C ALA A 91 8.74 -30.74 23.54
N ALA A 92 9.05 -31.98 23.11
CA ALA A 92 8.07 -32.85 22.46
C ALA A 92 6.85 -33.12 23.38
N ASN A 93 5.69 -33.30 22.76
CA ASN A 93 4.45 -33.76 23.44
C ASN A 93 3.92 -32.82 24.54
N LYS A 94 4.23 -31.52 24.50
CA LYS A 94 3.77 -30.53 25.48
C LYS A 94 2.94 -29.41 24.86
N VAL A 95 3.44 -28.78 23.81
CA VAL A 95 2.76 -27.65 23.13
C VAL A 95 1.72 -28.22 22.15
N ASN A 96 0.43 -27.93 22.35
CA ASN A 96 -0.69 -28.53 21.59
C ASN A 96 -1.57 -27.52 20.84
N GLY A 97 -1.18 -26.26 20.84
CA GLY A 97 -1.86 -25.16 20.18
C GLY A 97 -1.04 -23.88 20.23
N ASN A 98 -1.64 -22.78 19.80
CA ASN A 98 -0.96 -21.50 19.76
C ASN A 98 -0.64 -21.02 21.18
N CYS A 99 0.55 -20.45 21.36
CA CYS A 99 0.98 -19.82 22.60
C CYS A 99 1.88 -18.62 22.30
N GLU A 100 2.09 -17.77 23.30
CA GLU A 100 2.86 -16.54 23.15
C GLU A 100 3.73 -16.31 24.38
N ALA A 101 5.00 -15.97 24.16
CA ALA A 101 5.90 -15.48 25.20
C ALA A 101 5.83 -13.95 25.27
N THR A 102 5.62 -13.40 26.46
CA THR A 102 5.81 -11.97 26.75
C THR A 102 7.18 -11.78 27.37
N ILE A 103 8.03 -11.02 26.66
CA ILE A 103 9.45 -10.83 26.96
C ILE A 103 9.63 -9.39 27.45
N PRO A 104 9.93 -9.17 28.74
CA PRO A 104 10.26 -7.84 29.24
C PRO A 104 11.70 -7.48 28.84
N VAL A 105 11.84 -6.55 27.90
CA VAL A 105 13.14 -6.04 27.44
C VAL A 105 13.44 -4.74 28.15
N VAL A 106 14.54 -4.70 28.91
CA VAL A 106 15.01 -3.52 29.62
C VAL A 106 16.09 -2.83 28.78
N ILE A 107 15.89 -1.55 28.48
CA ILE A 107 16.91 -0.70 27.87
C ILE A 107 17.83 -0.22 28.98
N THR A 108 19.07 -0.70 28.97
CA THR A 108 19.98 -0.66 30.13
C THR A 108 20.27 0.76 30.59
N ASP A 109 20.56 1.66 29.66
CA ASP A 109 20.97 3.03 29.98
C ASP A 109 19.80 3.92 30.43
N ALA A 110 18.58 3.56 30.03
CA ALA A 110 17.38 4.34 30.30
C ALA A 110 16.55 3.79 31.48
N GLY A 111 16.74 2.52 31.85
CA GLY A 111 15.88 1.81 32.81
C GLY A 111 14.45 1.58 32.32
N VAL A 112 14.17 1.83 31.03
CA VAL A 112 12.84 1.67 30.42
C VAL A 112 12.61 0.21 30.05
N THR A 113 11.43 -0.33 30.38
CA THR A 113 11.04 -1.70 30.01
C THR A 113 9.98 -1.67 28.90
N LEU A 114 10.23 -2.39 27.82
CA LEU A 114 9.30 -2.61 26.71
C LEU A 114 8.97 -4.10 26.59
N ASN A 115 7.68 -4.44 26.65
CA ASN A 115 7.23 -5.82 26.52
C ASN A 115 7.10 -6.21 25.05
N LYS A 116 7.83 -7.25 24.65
CA LYS A 116 7.77 -7.83 23.30
C LYS A 116 7.04 -9.17 23.34
N LYS A 117 6.42 -9.53 22.21
CA LYS A 117 5.67 -10.78 22.07
C LYS A 117 6.36 -11.68 21.06
N PHE A 118 6.57 -12.94 21.41
CA PHE A 118 7.03 -13.97 20.49
C PHE A 118 5.97 -15.07 20.36
N SER A 119 5.41 -15.22 19.17
CA SER A 119 4.27 -16.11 18.92
C SER A 119 4.71 -17.49 18.43
N PHE A 120 4.09 -18.53 18.97
CA PHE A 120 4.28 -19.91 18.54
C PHE A 120 2.98 -20.42 17.94
N SER A 121 3.05 -20.97 16.73
CA SER A 121 1.96 -21.73 16.14
C SER A 121 2.38 -23.18 15.94
N VAL A 122 1.41 -24.11 15.90
CA VAL A 122 1.67 -25.53 15.67
C VAL A 122 1.00 -25.96 14.37
N SER A 123 1.82 -26.30 13.38
CA SER A 123 1.37 -26.89 12.11
C SER A 123 1.14 -28.38 12.30
N LYS A 124 -0.11 -28.77 12.56
CA LYS A 124 -0.48 -30.17 12.80
C LYS A 124 -0.57 -30.93 11.48
N SER A 125 -0.02 -32.15 11.45
CA SER A 125 -0.17 -33.03 10.29
C SER A 125 -1.62 -33.48 10.12
N GLY A 126 -2.16 -33.31 8.92
CA GLY A 126 -3.45 -33.90 8.53
C GLY A 126 -3.36 -35.41 8.31
N THR A 127 -4.51 -36.08 8.24
CA THR A 127 -4.58 -37.48 7.79
C THR A 127 -4.44 -37.54 6.27
N ASN A 128 -3.81 -38.59 5.74
CA ASN A 128 -3.77 -38.81 4.29
C ASN A 128 -5.19 -38.97 3.73
N GLY A 129 -5.49 -38.28 2.64
CA GLY A 129 -6.74 -38.45 1.90
C GLY A 129 -6.74 -39.68 0.99
N THR A 130 -7.92 -40.15 0.59
CA THR A 130 -8.07 -41.21 -0.42
C THR A 130 -8.03 -40.61 -1.81
N SER A 131 -7.11 -41.05 -2.67
CA SER A 131 -7.07 -40.63 -4.07
C SER A 131 -8.16 -41.34 -4.89
N VAL A 132 -8.87 -40.59 -5.74
CA VAL A 132 -9.89 -41.11 -6.67
C VAL A 132 -9.47 -40.78 -8.11
N THR A 133 -9.54 -41.75 -9.02
CA THR A 133 -9.19 -41.58 -10.44
C THR A 133 -10.41 -41.72 -11.35
N VAL A 134 -10.34 -41.24 -12.59
CA VAL A 134 -11.42 -41.43 -13.57
C VAL A 134 -11.40 -42.88 -14.06
N SER A 135 -12.51 -43.58 -13.87
CA SER A 135 -12.73 -44.96 -14.34
C SER A 135 -13.28 -45.00 -15.76
N SER A 136 -14.25 -44.14 -16.10
CA SER A 136 -14.76 -44.03 -17.48
C SER A 136 -15.41 -42.69 -17.79
N ILE A 137 -15.45 -42.34 -19.08
CA ILE A 137 -16.22 -41.21 -19.62
C ILE A 137 -17.13 -41.74 -20.72
N LYS A 138 -18.42 -41.40 -20.67
CA LYS A 138 -19.40 -41.75 -21.69
C LYS A 138 -20.29 -40.56 -22.03
N TYR A 139 -20.92 -40.59 -23.20
CA TYR A 139 -21.78 -39.52 -23.70
C TYR A 139 -23.17 -40.03 -24.09
N ALA A 140 -24.15 -39.13 -24.02
CA ALA A 140 -25.51 -39.32 -24.52
C ALA A 140 -26.01 -38.05 -25.22
N VAL A 141 -26.87 -38.20 -26.23
CA VAL A 141 -27.57 -37.07 -26.85
C VAL A 141 -29.03 -37.08 -26.38
N SER A 142 -29.54 -35.91 -25.99
CA SER A 142 -30.93 -35.74 -25.56
C SER A 142 -31.58 -34.56 -26.24
N THR A 143 -32.88 -34.68 -26.56
CA THR A 143 -33.71 -33.55 -27.03
C THR A 143 -34.28 -32.74 -25.86
N THR A 144 -34.13 -33.21 -24.62
CA THR A 144 -34.60 -32.56 -23.40
C THR A 144 -33.45 -32.11 -22.51
N GLU A 145 -33.73 -31.13 -21.65
CA GLU A 145 -32.76 -30.56 -20.72
C GLU A 145 -32.56 -31.40 -19.43
N SER A 146 -33.40 -32.41 -19.22
CA SER A 146 -33.32 -33.31 -18.07
C SER A 146 -32.23 -34.36 -18.25
N GLN A 147 -31.57 -34.73 -17.15
CA GLN A 147 -30.57 -35.81 -17.15
C GLN A 147 -31.20 -37.10 -17.69
N PRO A 148 -30.63 -37.71 -18.74
CA PRO A 148 -31.13 -38.98 -19.24
C PRO A 148 -30.68 -40.13 -18.33
N ALA A 149 -31.37 -41.27 -18.40
CA ALA A 149 -31.00 -42.44 -17.60
C ALA A 149 -29.55 -42.88 -17.88
N ASP A 150 -28.84 -43.41 -16.88
CA ASP A 150 -27.45 -43.86 -17.03
C ASP A 150 -27.24 -44.85 -18.18
N SER A 151 -28.25 -45.68 -18.47
CA SER A 151 -28.24 -46.63 -19.59
C SER A 151 -28.19 -45.97 -20.98
N SER A 152 -28.50 -44.68 -21.09
CA SER A 152 -28.43 -43.90 -22.34
C SER A 152 -27.02 -43.46 -22.70
N PHE A 153 -26.07 -43.50 -21.74
CA PHE A 153 -24.68 -43.12 -21.97
C PHE A 153 -23.92 -44.28 -22.62
N THR A 154 -24.10 -44.42 -23.92
CA THR A 154 -23.55 -45.52 -24.72
C THR A 154 -22.35 -45.08 -25.57
N HIS A 155 -22.17 -43.78 -25.81
CA HIS A 155 -21.06 -43.29 -26.64
C HIS A 155 -19.76 -43.20 -25.84
N THR A 156 -18.66 -43.69 -26.40
CA THR A 156 -17.31 -43.61 -25.80
C THR A 156 -16.47 -42.45 -26.36
N SER A 157 -17.00 -41.73 -27.35
CA SER A 157 -16.45 -40.49 -27.91
C SER A 157 -17.57 -39.47 -28.11
N VAL A 158 -17.22 -38.19 -28.23
CA VAL A 158 -18.21 -37.11 -28.39
C VAL A 158 -19.01 -37.30 -29.68
N PRO A 159 -20.34 -37.55 -29.62
CA PRO A 159 -21.17 -37.71 -30.80
C PRO A 159 -21.53 -36.37 -31.45
N SER A 160 -21.99 -36.41 -32.70
CA SER A 160 -22.62 -35.25 -33.36
C SER A 160 -23.96 -34.93 -32.70
N VAL A 161 -24.24 -33.64 -32.45
CA VAL A 161 -25.42 -33.16 -31.73
C VAL A 161 -26.17 -32.18 -32.63
N ALA A 162 -27.43 -32.49 -32.91
CA ALA A 162 -28.28 -31.62 -33.72
C ALA A 162 -28.53 -30.26 -33.04
N GLU A 163 -28.77 -29.22 -33.83
CA GLU A 163 -29.12 -27.89 -33.34
C GLU A 163 -30.31 -27.95 -32.38
N GLY A 164 -30.19 -27.30 -31.22
CA GLY A 164 -31.21 -27.30 -30.18
C GLY A 164 -31.20 -28.50 -29.23
N SER A 165 -30.46 -29.57 -29.56
CA SER A 165 -30.28 -30.75 -28.69
C SER A 165 -29.14 -30.55 -27.67
N TRP A 166 -29.10 -31.46 -26.69
CA TRP A 166 -28.14 -31.47 -25.58
C TRP A 166 -27.16 -32.63 -25.71
N LEU A 167 -25.88 -32.34 -25.53
CA LEU A 167 -24.84 -33.33 -25.27
C LEU A 167 -24.71 -33.52 -23.76
N TRP A 168 -24.82 -34.74 -23.28
CA TRP A 168 -24.56 -35.12 -21.89
C TRP A 168 -23.28 -35.93 -21.78
N THR A 169 -22.49 -35.67 -20.74
CA THR A 169 -21.29 -36.44 -20.37
C THR A 169 -21.47 -37.04 -19.00
N LEU A 170 -21.16 -38.33 -18.85
CA LEU A 170 -21.07 -39.05 -17.58
C LEU A 170 -19.61 -39.42 -17.33
N VAL A 171 -19.06 -38.96 -16.21
CA VAL A 171 -17.76 -39.39 -15.68
C VAL A 171 -18.01 -40.32 -14.49
N THR A 172 -17.46 -41.53 -14.55
CA THR A 172 -17.47 -42.47 -13.42
C THR A 172 -16.07 -42.53 -12.82
N PHE A 173 -15.98 -42.45 -11.51
CA PHE A 173 -14.72 -42.49 -10.78
C PHE A 173 -14.39 -43.90 -10.24
N SER A 174 -13.17 -44.12 -9.76
CA SER A 174 -12.69 -45.41 -9.25
C SER A 174 -13.43 -45.91 -8.01
N ASP A 175 -14.10 -45.01 -7.28
CA ASP A 175 -14.96 -45.33 -6.14
C ASP A 175 -16.45 -45.51 -6.53
N SER A 176 -16.75 -45.56 -7.83
CA SER A 176 -18.10 -45.64 -8.41
C SER A 176 -18.96 -44.38 -8.26
N SER A 177 -18.44 -43.29 -7.71
CA SER A 177 -19.13 -41.99 -7.76
C SER A 177 -19.23 -41.49 -9.21
N LYS A 178 -20.23 -40.63 -9.48
CA LYS A 178 -20.58 -40.17 -10.83
C LYS A 178 -20.71 -38.65 -10.89
N ALA A 179 -20.25 -38.06 -11.98
CA ALA A 179 -20.46 -36.65 -12.31
C ALA A 179 -21.07 -36.50 -13.70
N TYR A 180 -22.02 -35.58 -13.85
CA TYR A 180 -22.71 -35.31 -15.10
C TYR A 180 -22.49 -33.87 -15.53
N SER A 181 -22.24 -33.66 -16.82
CA SER A 181 -22.22 -32.33 -17.43
C SER A 181 -23.05 -32.32 -18.71
N LYS A 182 -23.57 -31.15 -19.08
CA LYS A 182 -24.37 -30.98 -20.30
C LYS A 182 -23.99 -29.71 -21.05
N SER A 183 -24.08 -29.73 -22.37
CA SER A 183 -24.00 -28.55 -23.22
C SER A 183 -25.12 -28.55 -24.26
N LYS A 184 -25.64 -27.38 -24.62
CA LYS A 184 -26.67 -27.22 -25.65
C LYS A 184 -26.04 -26.76 -26.94
N GLN A 185 -26.40 -27.39 -28.06
CA GLN A 185 -26.00 -26.87 -29.37
C GLN A 185 -26.85 -25.64 -29.71
N GLY A 186 -26.21 -24.46 -29.72
CA GLY A 186 -26.85 -23.18 -30.02
C GLY A 186 -27.24 -23.04 -31.50
N LYS A 187 -28.15 -22.11 -31.78
CA LYS A 187 -28.48 -21.67 -33.14
C LYS A 187 -27.46 -20.63 -33.61
N GLY A 188 -27.11 -20.62 -34.90
CA GLY A 188 -26.30 -19.55 -35.48
C GLY A 188 -27.03 -18.20 -35.41
N GLY A 189 -26.32 -17.14 -35.02
CA GLY A 189 -26.86 -15.77 -34.97
C GLY A 189 -26.89 -15.10 -36.35
N THR A 190 -27.72 -14.06 -36.51
CA THR A 190 -27.71 -13.17 -37.67
C THR A 190 -26.64 -12.08 -37.53
N ASN A 191 -26.13 -11.57 -38.66
CA ASN A 191 -25.14 -10.49 -38.65
C ASN A 191 -25.74 -9.14 -38.21
N GLY A 192 -24.98 -8.36 -37.43
CA GLY A 192 -25.37 -7.02 -36.99
C GLY A 192 -25.09 -5.91 -38.02
N THR A 193 -25.63 -4.70 -37.76
CA THR A 193 -25.39 -3.50 -38.57
C THR A 193 -24.21 -2.68 -38.01
N SER A 194 -23.31 -2.19 -38.88
CA SER A 194 -22.16 -1.36 -38.49
C SER A 194 -22.50 0.13 -38.39
N TYR A 195 -21.90 0.82 -37.41
CA TYR A 195 -21.96 2.27 -37.22
C TYR A 195 -20.55 2.85 -37.21
N TYR A 196 -20.43 4.11 -37.63
CA TYR A 196 -19.19 4.86 -37.79
C TYR A 196 -19.29 6.21 -37.08
N THR A 197 -18.16 6.67 -36.53
CA THR A 197 -18.01 7.99 -35.91
C THR A 197 -16.95 8.78 -36.66
N HIS A 198 -17.26 10.01 -37.05
CA HIS A 198 -16.35 10.91 -37.75
C HIS A 198 -16.08 12.15 -36.91
N ILE A 199 -14.83 12.61 -36.89
CA ILE A 199 -14.38 13.80 -36.16
C ILE A 199 -13.80 14.84 -37.12
N ARG A 200 -14.14 16.11 -36.90
CA ARG A 200 -13.61 17.28 -37.63
C ARG A 200 -13.26 18.40 -36.66
N TYR A 201 -12.46 19.37 -37.12
CA TYR A 201 -12.02 20.52 -36.33
C TYR A 201 -12.26 21.82 -37.10
N SER A 202 -12.54 22.92 -36.41
CA SER A 202 -12.73 24.23 -37.02
C SER A 202 -12.25 25.35 -36.11
N ALA A 203 -11.89 26.50 -36.69
CA ALA A 203 -11.67 27.74 -35.96
C ALA A 203 -12.99 28.40 -35.53
N ASN A 204 -14.11 28.03 -36.16
CA ASN A 204 -15.40 28.70 -36.01
C ASN A 204 -16.40 27.80 -35.28
N SER A 205 -17.29 28.42 -34.50
CA SER A 205 -18.30 27.71 -33.69
C SER A 205 -19.34 26.96 -34.50
N ASP A 206 -19.56 27.38 -35.74
CA ASP A 206 -20.50 26.78 -36.70
C ASP A 206 -19.86 25.66 -37.55
N GLY A 207 -18.57 25.39 -37.34
CA GLY A 207 -17.85 24.37 -38.11
C GLY A 207 -17.43 24.80 -39.52
N SER A 208 -17.66 26.05 -39.92
CA SER A 208 -17.23 26.55 -41.23
C SER A 208 -15.70 26.42 -41.39
N GLY A 209 -15.23 26.04 -42.58
CA GLY A 209 -13.81 25.78 -42.83
C GLY A 209 -13.26 24.54 -42.10
N MET A 210 -14.10 23.54 -41.84
CA MET A 210 -13.68 22.33 -41.12
C MET A 210 -12.51 21.58 -41.78
N VAL A 211 -11.63 21.04 -40.95
CA VAL A 211 -10.45 20.25 -41.33
C VAL A 211 -10.44 18.90 -40.62
N ALA A 212 -9.74 17.93 -41.21
CA ALA A 212 -9.59 16.59 -40.63
C ALA A 212 -8.57 16.54 -39.48
N THR A 213 -7.55 17.38 -39.55
CA THR A 213 -6.43 17.41 -38.61
C THR A 213 -6.44 18.76 -37.90
N PRO A 214 -6.40 18.80 -36.56
CA PRO A 214 -6.43 20.06 -35.83
C PRO A 214 -5.14 20.85 -36.07
N THR A 215 -5.25 22.17 -35.97
CA THR A 215 -4.13 23.11 -36.06
C THR A 215 -4.13 24.03 -34.85
N ALA A 216 -3.12 24.89 -34.72
CA ALA A 216 -3.07 25.86 -33.61
C ALA A 216 -4.27 26.82 -33.58
N SER A 217 -4.89 27.05 -34.74
CA SER A 217 -6.04 27.97 -34.93
C SER A 217 -7.40 27.30 -34.81
N THR A 218 -7.50 25.97 -34.80
CA THR A 218 -8.79 25.30 -34.55
C THR A 218 -9.10 25.34 -33.06
N ILE A 219 -10.34 25.69 -32.73
CA ILE A 219 -10.82 25.84 -31.34
C ILE A 219 -12.15 25.11 -31.09
N TYR A 220 -12.80 24.59 -32.15
CA TYR A 220 -14.02 23.76 -32.08
C TYR A 220 -13.79 22.36 -32.66
N ILE A 221 -14.43 21.35 -32.06
CA ILE A 221 -14.43 19.94 -32.48
C ILE A 221 -15.86 19.54 -32.85
N GLY A 222 -16.01 18.90 -34.01
CA GLY A 222 -17.26 18.39 -34.55
C GLY A 222 -17.31 16.87 -34.49
N VAL A 223 -18.42 16.29 -34.02
CA VAL A 223 -18.64 14.84 -33.97
C VAL A 223 -19.89 14.44 -34.74
N TYR A 224 -19.77 13.42 -35.59
CA TYR A 224 -20.87 12.75 -36.28
C TYR A 224 -20.89 11.27 -35.91
N SER A 225 -22.08 10.68 -35.74
CA SER A 225 -22.27 9.23 -35.62
C SER A 225 -23.41 8.75 -36.51
N GLY A 226 -23.18 7.70 -37.30
CA GLY A 226 -24.18 7.13 -38.21
C GLY A 226 -23.67 5.93 -38.99
N THR A 227 -24.38 5.50 -40.01
CA THR A 227 -24.03 4.29 -40.80
C THR A 227 -23.13 4.59 -42.01
N SER A 228 -22.78 5.86 -42.24
CA SER A 228 -21.90 6.25 -43.34
C SER A 228 -20.45 5.88 -43.04
N SER A 229 -19.88 4.99 -43.86
CA SER A 229 -18.46 4.64 -43.78
C SER A 229 -17.54 5.79 -44.18
N SER A 230 -18.02 6.74 -44.99
CA SER A 230 -17.30 7.96 -45.36
C SER A 230 -17.69 9.15 -44.49
N ALA A 231 -16.71 10.00 -44.18
CA ALA A 231 -16.89 11.20 -43.38
C ALA A 231 -17.75 12.24 -44.14
N PRO A 232 -18.85 12.75 -43.55
CA PRO A 232 -19.62 13.82 -44.15
C PRO A 232 -18.78 15.06 -44.49
N THR A 233 -19.15 15.73 -45.57
CA THR A 233 -18.46 16.94 -46.07
C THR A 233 -19.18 18.24 -45.70
N THR A 234 -20.32 18.15 -45.01
CA THR A 234 -21.11 19.32 -44.58
C THR A 234 -20.91 19.55 -43.08
N ALA A 235 -20.58 20.78 -42.68
CA ALA A 235 -20.36 21.12 -41.27
C ALA A 235 -21.60 20.89 -40.39
N SER A 236 -22.81 21.06 -40.92
CA SER A 236 -24.07 20.82 -40.21
C SER A 236 -24.36 19.34 -39.92
N SER A 237 -23.60 18.40 -40.51
CA SER A 237 -23.67 16.99 -40.14
C SER A 237 -22.99 16.69 -38.79
N TYR A 238 -22.19 17.62 -38.28
CA TYR A 238 -21.43 17.47 -37.05
C TYR A 238 -22.03 18.33 -35.94
N THR A 239 -22.00 17.82 -34.71
CA THR A 239 -22.28 18.61 -33.50
C THR A 239 -20.98 19.23 -32.99
N TRP A 240 -20.94 20.56 -32.89
CA TRP A 240 -19.73 21.32 -32.60
C TRP A 240 -19.63 21.81 -31.15
N SER A 241 -18.44 21.67 -30.55
CA SER A 241 -18.12 22.13 -29.18
C SER A 241 -16.75 22.81 -29.13
N LYS A 242 -16.58 23.87 -28.33
CA LYS A 242 -15.26 24.51 -28.09
C LYS A 242 -14.38 23.52 -27.31
N TYR A 243 -13.19 23.19 -27.80
CA TYR A 243 -12.28 22.24 -27.13
C TYR A 243 -11.00 22.88 -26.58
N LYS A 244 -10.77 24.17 -26.84
CA LYS A 244 -9.60 24.92 -26.34
C LYS A 244 -10.04 25.96 -25.31
N GLY A 245 -9.50 25.86 -24.09
CA GLY A 245 -9.70 26.84 -23.02
C GLY A 245 -8.82 28.08 -23.18
N ASP A 246 -9.12 29.13 -22.43
CA ASP A 246 -8.34 30.37 -22.42
C ASP A 246 -7.06 30.21 -21.58
N LYS A 247 -5.99 30.96 -21.88
CA LYS A 247 -4.73 30.94 -21.13
C LYS A 247 -4.92 31.69 -19.79
N GLY A 248 -4.50 31.09 -18.68
CA GLY A 248 -4.48 31.78 -17.37
C GLY A 248 -3.33 32.80 -17.24
N ASP A 249 -3.48 33.75 -16.32
CA ASP A 249 -2.47 34.78 -16.01
C ASP A 249 -1.23 34.20 -15.30
N ALA A 250 -0.06 34.82 -15.48
CA ALA A 250 1.21 34.40 -14.87
C ALA A 250 1.40 35.03 -13.47
N GLY A 251 1.80 34.22 -12.47
CA GLY A 251 1.98 34.64 -11.07
C GLY A 251 3.37 35.20 -10.74
N ASP A 252 3.91 36.10 -11.57
CA ASP A 252 5.30 36.58 -11.46
C ASP A 252 5.56 37.50 -10.24
N ASP A 253 4.50 38.06 -9.64
CA ASP A 253 4.56 38.89 -8.43
C ASP A 253 4.30 38.11 -7.13
N ALA A 254 4.00 36.81 -7.23
CA ALA A 254 3.74 35.97 -6.07
C ALA A 254 5.00 35.85 -5.20
N ILE A 255 4.89 36.26 -3.93
CA ILE A 255 5.94 36.05 -2.93
C ILE A 255 5.68 34.71 -2.24
N THR A 256 6.66 33.82 -2.29
CA THR A 256 6.60 32.52 -1.61
C THR A 256 7.75 32.36 -0.65
N LEU A 257 7.57 31.55 0.40
CA LEU A 257 8.56 31.27 1.41
C LEU A 257 8.70 29.76 1.57
N VAL A 258 9.92 29.26 1.56
CA VAL A 258 10.27 27.86 1.81
C VAL A 258 11.17 27.79 3.02
N ILE A 259 10.95 26.80 3.89
CA ILE A 259 11.82 26.52 5.02
C ILE A 259 12.65 25.27 4.69
N GLU A 260 13.97 25.43 4.69
CA GLU A 260 14.92 24.33 4.61
C GLU A 260 15.56 24.08 5.98
N SER A 261 16.08 22.88 6.20
CA SER A 261 16.73 22.51 7.45
C SER A 261 18.10 21.89 7.17
N SER A 262 19.13 22.32 7.90
CA SER A 262 20.51 21.84 7.72
C SER A 262 20.71 20.37 8.13
N ALA A 263 19.89 19.85 9.04
CA ALA A 263 19.97 18.48 9.57
C ALA A 263 18.61 17.75 9.55
N GLY A 264 17.70 18.16 8.66
CA GLY A 264 16.35 17.60 8.57
C GLY A 264 15.40 18.05 9.70
N PHE A 265 14.21 17.47 9.75
CA PHE A 265 13.13 17.90 10.65
C PHE A 265 12.86 16.93 11.81
N ILE A 266 13.69 15.89 11.94
CA ILE A 266 13.55 14.89 13.02
C ILE A 266 14.90 14.77 13.70
N PHE A 267 14.98 15.16 14.97
CA PHE A 267 16.16 14.91 15.78
C PHE A 267 16.23 13.44 16.14
N LYS A 268 17.34 12.79 15.73
CA LYS A 268 17.64 11.40 16.01
C LYS A 268 18.98 11.36 16.75
N ASN A 269 19.06 10.68 17.90
CA ASN A 269 20.29 10.49 18.68
C ASN A 269 20.88 11.82 19.20
N THR A 270 22.20 11.90 19.42
CA THR A 270 22.94 13.10 19.88
C THR A 270 22.89 14.31 18.92
N GLN A 271 22.23 14.23 17.76
CA GLN A 271 21.98 15.40 16.91
C GLN A 271 20.97 16.32 17.58
N ALA A 272 21.51 17.23 18.37
CA ALA A 272 20.72 18.12 19.19
C ALA A 272 20.46 19.47 18.50
N VAL A 273 20.90 19.74 17.26
CA VAL A 273 20.77 21.07 16.64
C VAL A 273 20.49 20.99 15.13
N THR A 274 19.55 21.80 14.64
CA THR A 274 19.39 22.13 13.22
C THR A 274 19.23 23.62 13.01
N THR A 275 19.62 24.13 11.84
CA THR A 275 19.32 25.50 11.43
C THR A 275 18.22 25.47 10.38
N LEU A 276 17.07 26.06 10.71
CA LEU A 276 16.03 26.35 9.76
C LEU A 276 16.41 27.60 8.95
N THR A 277 16.24 27.56 7.64
CA THR A 277 16.52 28.67 6.72
C THR A 277 15.27 29.00 5.93
N ALA A 278 14.75 30.22 6.07
CA ALA A 278 13.68 30.75 5.27
C ALA A 278 14.24 31.34 3.96
N ARG A 279 13.94 30.67 2.85
CA ARG A 279 14.24 31.13 1.49
C ARG A 279 13.00 31.79 0.91
N VAL A 280 13.14 33.00 0.39
CA VAL A 280 12.02 33.81 -0.12
C VAL A 280 12.16 33.94 -1.63
N PHE A 281 11.09 33.72 -2.37
CA PHE A 281 11.05 33.82 -3.82
C PHE A 281 10.01 34.84 -4.26
N GLN A 282 10.30 35.54 -5.36
CA GLN A 282 9.32 36.29 -6.13
C GLN A 282 9.19 35.62 -7.51
N GLY A 283 7.99 35.09 -7.79
CA GLY A 283 7.81 34.16 -8.90
C GLY A 283 8.76 32.96 -8.75
N ALA A 284 9.63 32.76 -9.75
CA ALA A 284 10.63 31.69 -9.76
C ALA A 284 12.03 32.11 -9.27
N THR A 285 12.23 33.37 -8.86
CA THR A 285 13.56 33.90 -8.49
C THR A 285 13.71 34.00 -6.98
N GLU A 286 14.78 33.42 -6.42
CA GLU A 286 15.12 33.61 -5.01
C GLU A 286 15.63 35.03 -4.74
N LEU A 287 15.13 35.65 -3.68
CA LEU A 287 15.48 37.00 -3.27
C LEU A 287 16.76 37.03 -2.44
N THR A 288 17.59 38.04 -2.67
CA THR A 288 18.75 38.35 -1.82
C THR A 288 18.32 38.96 -0.49
N SER A 289 19.21 38.97 0.52
CA SER A 289 18.91 39.54 1.84
C SER A 289 18.46 41.01 1.80
N SER A 290 19.00 41.81 0.87
CA SER A 290 18.59 43.22 0.70
C SER A 290 17.20 43.36 0.08
N GLN A 291 16.83 42.46 -0.85
CA GLN A 291 15.49 42.41 -1.42
C GLN A 291 14.45 41.94 -0.40
N ILE A 292 14.79 40.96 0.45
CA ILE A 292 13.93 40.54 1.57
C ILE A 292 13.73 41.71 2.54
N ALA A 293 14.79 42.43 2.92
CA ALA A 293 14.72 43.58 3.82
C ALA A 293 13.83 44.72 3.27
N ALA A 294 13.79 44.90 1.94
CA ALA A 294 12.89 45.86 1.30
C ALA A 294 11.41 45.42 1.37
N LEU A 295 11.14 44.12 1.46
CA LEU A 295 9.79 43.59 1.62
C LEU A 295 9.31 43.56 3.07
N GLY A 296 10.23 43.39 4.03
CA GLY A 296 9.94 43.27 5.45
C GLY A 296 11.03 42.51 6.21
N ALA A 297 10.67 41.88 7.33
CA ALA A 297 11.55 41.01 8.11
C ALA A 297 10.94 39.61 8.26
N VAL A 298 11.78 38.58 8.15
CA VAL A 298 11.37 37.22 8.52
C VAL A 298 11.33 37.10 10.03
N LYS A 299 10.19 36.67 10.57
CA LYS A 299 9.99 36.38 11.98
C LYS A 299 9.54 34.94 12.15
N TRP A 300 10.08 34.29 13.17
CA TRP A 300 9.79 32.91 13.48
C TRP A 300 8.87 32.80 14.69
N TYR A 301 7.87 31.94 14.59
CA TYR A 301 6.88 31.68 15.63
C TYR A 301 6.90 30.19 15.96
N LYS A 302 6.69 29.86 17.23
CA LYS A 302 6.66 28.48 17.72
C LYS A 302 5.24 28.16 18.20
N ASP A 303 4.72 27.00 17.79
CA ASP A 303 3.45 26.41 18.24
C ASP A 303 2.25 27.37 18.16
N GLY A 304 2.20 28.19 17.10
CA GLY A 304 1.13 29.18 16.90
C GLY A 304 1.16 30.38 17.86
N GLY A 305 2.22 30.55 18.64
CA GLY A 305 2.40 31.69 19.54
C GLY A 305 2.42 33.03 18.80
N SER A 306 2.03 34.11 19.48
CA SER A 306 1.99 35.47 18.93
C SER A 306 3.29 36.27 19.10
N THR A 307 4.25 35.73 19.86
CA THR A 307 5.57 36.34 20.08
C THR A 307 6.60 35.63 19.23
N ALA A 308 7.38 36.40 18.48
CA ALA A 308 8.46 35.84 17.66
C ALA A 308 9.56 35.24 18.56
N VAL A 309 9.93 33.99 18.29
CA VAL A 309 11.04 33.28 18.95
C VAL A 309 12.40 33.57 18.29
N GLY A 310 12.39 34.19 17.12
CA GLY A 310 13.58 34.67 16.42
C GLY A 310 13.24 35.54 15.22
N THR A 311 14.23 36.30 14.76
CA THR A 311 14.11 37.20 13.61
C THR A 311 15.31 37.03 12.69
N GLY A 312 15.08 37.09 11.38
CA GLY A 312 16.09 36.85 10.35
C GLY A 312 15.78 35.60 9.52
N THR A 313 16.55 35.41 8.45
CA THR A 313 16.35 34.29 7.51
C THR A 313 16.73 32.94 8.07
N THR A 314 17.37 32.89 9.23
CA THR A 314 17.76 31.63 9.88
C THR A 314 17.29 31.57 11.32
N LEU A 315 16.92 30.37 11.79
CA LEU A 315 16.62 30.08 13.18
C LEU A 315 17.29 28.77 13.58
N GLN A 316 18.12 28.80 14.61
CA GLN A 316 18.72 27.60 15.17
C GLN A 316 17.76 26.96 16.18
N ILE A 317 17.47 25.68 16.00
CA ILE A 317 16.62 24.88 16.88
C ILE A 317 17.48 23.80 17.54
N THR A 318 17.31 23.63 18.85
CA THR A 318 17.96 22.57 19.61
C THR A 318 16.95 21.54 20.09
N ALA A 319 17.28 20.25 20.16
CA ALA A 319 16.40 19.16 20.62
C ALA A 319 15.73 19.50 21.96
N GLY A 320 16.49 19.95 22.98
CA GLY A 320 15.93 20.35 24.28
C GLY A 320 14.94 21.52 24.26
N THR A 321 14.74 22.20 23.12
CA THR A 321 13.70 23.23 22.94
C THR A 321 12.42 22.69 22.30
N VAL A 322 12.39 21.42 21.90
CA VAL A 322 11.26 20.70 21.28
C VAL A 322 10.81 19.60 22.24
N THR A 323 9.56 19.66 22.73
CA THR A 323 9.04 18.64 23.64
C THR A 323 8.23 17.63 22.83
N ASN A 324 8.85 16.52 22.40
CA ASN A 324 8.34 15.52 21.45
C ASN A 324 8.09 16.08 20.03
N HIS A 325 7.37 17.19 19.91
CA HIS A 325 7.02 17.86 18.68
C HIS A 325 6.92 19.37 18.91
N ALA A 326 7.26 20.16 17.89
CA ALA A 326 7.01 21.59 17.85
C ALA A 326 6.84 22.05 16.39
N SER A 327 5.90 22.97 16.17
CA SER A 327 5.71 23.62 14.87
C SER A 327 6.45 24.94 14.84
N TYR A 328 7.23 25.19 13.80
CA TYR A 328 7.87 26.49 13.54
C TYR A 328 7.31 27.12 12.28
N THR A 329 6.80 28.34 12.42
CA THR A 329 6.28 29.15 11.31
C THR A 329 7.20 30.32 11.02
N ALA A 330 7.61 30.50 9.77
CA ALA A 330 8.32 31.69 9.31
C ALA A 330 7.35 32.60 8.56
N ASN A 331 7.19 33.84 9.02
CA ASN A 331 6.42 34.88 8.35
C ASN A 331 7.36 35.97 7.82
N LEU A 332 7.20 36.35 6.56
CA LEU A 332 7.75 37.61 6.05
C LEU A 332 6.77 38.74 6.36
N GLU A 333 7.11 39.60 7.32
CA GLU A 333 6.24 40.67 7.82
C GLU A 333 6.72 42.04 7.40
N ALA A 334 5.80 42.83 6.84
CA ALA A 334 6.00 44.23 6.48
C ALA A 334 5.51 45.19 7.58
#